data_AF-A0A7R9QG41-F1
#
_entry.id   AF-A0A7R9QG41-F1
#
_cell.length_a   1.000
_cell.length_b   1.000
_cell.length_c   1.000
_cell.angle_alpha   90.00
_cell.angle_beta   90.00
_cell.angle_gamma   90.00
#
_symmetry.space_group_name_H-M   'P 1'
#
loop_
_entity.id
_entity.type
_entity.pdbx_description
1 polymer ?
#
loop_
_entity_poly.entity_id
_entity_poly.type
_entity_poly.pdbx_seq_one_letter_code
_entity_poly.pdbx_strand_id
1 'polypeptide(L)'
;MCRYFNADDDLNPIAVKLLAQKVAKMHSKYIPIARNGTQKTLKIVFEDWFDSHRIESYRQGESVLKSPEVFSHNDLNRRNILVSNGDNDQNFEVFIIDFDWSSYMYRGLDIGDYFINWCQTGTDFGANNFPTDPQMYAFIDAYIAEMNALSDNTYAKQGINSRETLVKEAKIFALMGYIKELEHCFYEVFVKGNMEIMATAEQRFKVYKDLKTRILNEFKEFQ
;
A
#
# COMPACT_ATOMS: atom_id res chain seq x y z
N MET A 1 -5.54 -7.17 -26.08
CA MET A 1 -5.55 -8.25 -25.05
C MET A 1 -4.88 -7.68 -23.80
N CYS A 2 -5.42 -7.90 -22.60
CA CYS A 2 -4.81 -7.41 -21.36
C CYS A 2 -3.92 -8.48 -20.74
N ARG A 3 -2.93 -8.04 -19.94
CA ARG A 3 -2.09 -8.90 -19.11
C ARG A 3 -2.05 -8.35 -17.68
N TYR A 4 -1.63 -9.18 -16.73
CA TYR A 4 -1.35 -8.70 -15.39
C TYR A 4 -0.18 -7.70 -15.40
N PHE A 5 -0.25 -6.73 -14.50
CA PHE A 5 0.82 -5.81 -14.18
C PHE A 5 2.03 -6.60 -13.63
N ASN A 6 3.23 -6.24 -14.05
CA ASN A 6 4.47 -6.94 -13.68
C ASN A 6 5.56 -5.95 -13.20
N ALA A 7 6.77 -6.45 -12.96
CA ALA A 7 7.87 -5.64 -12.44
C ALA A 7 8.35 -4.55 -13.41
N ASP A 8 8.28 -4.78 -14.71
CA ASP A 8 8.68 -3.79 -15.72
C ASP A 8 7.71 -2.60 -15.73
N ASP A 9 6.44 -2.84 -15.41
CA ASP A 9 5.43 -1.79 -15.36
C ASP A 9 5.64 -0.82 -14.19
N ASP A 10 6.26 -1.25 -13.08
CA ASP A 10 6.65 -0.34 -11.97
C ASP A 10 7.74 0.65 -12.41
N LEU A 11 8.51 0.30 -13.44
CA LEU A 11 9.53 1.17 -14.02
C LEU A 11 8.99 1.98 -15.21
N ASN A 12 7.77 1.70 -15.67
CA ASN A 12 7.13 2.40 -16.76
C ASN A 12 6.39 3.65 -16.23
N PRO A 13 6.86 4.88 -16.54
CA PRO A 13 6.26 6.10 -16.01
C PRO A 13 4.81 6.31 -16.47
N ILE A 14 4.41 5.78 -17.62
CA ILE A 14 3.04 5.88 -18.12
C ILE A 14 2.14 4.96 -17.28
N ALA A 15 2.57 3.72 -17.04
CA ALA A 15 1.82 2.75 -16.25
C ALA A 15 1.63 3.22 -14.80
N VAL A 16 2.73 3.65 -14.16
CA VAL A 16 2.71 4.18 -12.79
C VAL A 16 1.78 5.40 -12.68
N LYS A 17 1.86 6.33 -13.63
CA LYS A 17 0.98 7.50 -13.65
C LYS A 17 -0.49 7.10 -13.76
N LEU A 18 -0.83 6.21 -14.70
CA LEU A 18 -2.21 5.78 -14.92
C LEU A 18 -2.75 5.02 -13.71
N LEU A 19 -1.96 4.15 -13.09
CA LEU A 19 -2.34 3.45 -11.87
C LEU A 19 -2.64 4.45 -10.75
N ALA A 20 -1.73 5.40 -10.49
CA ALA A 20 -1.92 6.44 -9.49
C ALA A 20 -3.22 7.25 -9.72
N GLN A 21 -3.53 7.56 -10.98
CA GLN A 21 -4.78 8.24 -11.34
C GLN A 21 -6.03 7.38 -11.07
N LYS A 22 -5.98 6.07 -11.32
CA LYS A 22 -7.09 5.16 -11.03
C LYS A 22 -7.32 5.04 -9.52
N VAL A 23 -6.24 4.92 -8.74
CA VAL A 23 -6.30 4.88 -7.26
C VAL A 23 -6.86 6.19 -6.72
N ALA A 24 -6.40 7.36 -7.19
CA ALA A 24 -6.94 8.67 -6.80
C ALA A 24 -8.43 8.78 -7.12
N LYS A 25 -8.86 8.40 -8.33
CA LYS A 25 -10.28 8.40 -8.71
C LYS A 25 -11.11 7.53 -7.80
N MET A 26 -10.64 6.32 -7.48
CA MET A 26 -11.30 5.41 -6.55
C MET A 26 -11.42 6.01 -5.15
N HIS A 27 -10.31 6.52 -4.58
CA HIS A 27 -10.27 7.14 -3.26
C HIS A 27 -11.17 8.39 -3.15
N SER A 28 -11.42 9.08 -4.26
CA SER A 28 -12.34 10.23 -4.31
C SER A 28 -13.82 9.86 -4.28
N LYS A 29 -14.18 8.57 -4.44
CA LYS A 29 -15.59 8.16 -4.54
C LYS A 29 -16.25 8.04 -3.18
N TYR A 30 -17.50 8.51 -3.14
CA TYR A 30 -18.44 8.12 -2.10
C TYR A 30 -19.15 6.84 -2.53
N ILE A 31 -19.06 5.80 -1.70
CA ILE A 31 -19.74 4.52 -1.88
C ILE A 31 -20.69 4.33 -0.70
N PRO A 32 -21.99 4.03 -0.91
CA PRO A 32 -22.99 3.95 0.15
C PRO A 32 -22.91 2.62 0.93
N ILE A 33 -21.75 2.34 1.53
CA ILE A 33 -21.50 1.17 2.39
C ILE A 33 -21.08 1.62 3.79
N ALA A 34 -21.18 0.73 4.76
CA ALA A 34 -20.77 1.00 6.14
C ALA A 34 -19.27 1.29 6.24
N ARG A 35 -18.90 2.18 7.18
CA ARG A 35 -17.50 2.49 7.52
C ARG A 35 -17.00 1.63 8.68
N ASN A 36 -17.07 0.32 8.51
CA ASN A 36 -16.69 -0.69 9.51
C ASN A 36 -15.50 -1.56 9.05
N GLY A 37 -14.69 -1.05 8.12
CA GLY A 37 -13.49 -1.72 7.63
C GLY A 37 -12.61 -2.20 8.77
N THR A 38 -12.07 -3.41 8.63
CA THR A 38 -11.61 -4.28 9.71
C THR A 38 -10.49 -3.66 10.56
N GLN A 39 -10.87 -2.97 11.65
CA GLN A 39 -9.95 -2.32 12.60
C GLN A 39 -8.98 -3.28 13.33
N LYS A 40 -9.25 -4.59 13.30
CA LYS A 40 -8.49 -5.59 14.06
C LYS A 40 -7.04 -5.74 13.57
N THR A 41 -6.79 -5.77 12.26
CA THR A 41 -5.43 -5.93 11.72
C THR A 41 -4.60 -4.65 11.90
N LEU A 42 -5.23 -3.48 11.74
CA LEU A 42 -4.63 -2.18 12.10
C LEU A 42 -4.17 -2.20 13.56
N LYS A 43 -5.00 -2.76 14.46
CA LYS A 43 -4.71 -2.84 15.88
C LYS A 43 -3.43 -3.62 16.18
N ILE A 44 -3.26 -4.80 15.58
CA ILE A 44 -2.08 -5.65 15.80
C ILE A 44 -0.81 -4.94 15.33
N VAL A 45 -0.83 -4.35 14.13
CA VAL A 45 0.35 -3.69 13.57
C VAL A 45 0.74 -2.48 14.40
N PHE A 46 -0.23 -1.63 14.79
CA PHE A 46 0.08 -0.48 15.62
C PHE A 46 0.49 -0.89 17.04
N GLU A 47 -0.13 -1.91 17.64
CA GLU A 47 0.33 -2.44 18.92
C GLU A 47 1.76 -2.93 18.81
N ASP A 48 2.11 -3.81 17.87
CA ASP A 48 3.48 -4.29 17.66
C ASP A 48 4.47 -3.17 17.27
N TRP A 49 4.03 -2.17 16.49
CA TRP A 49 4.84 -1.00 16.16
C TRP A 49 5.15 -0.17 17.41
N PHE A 50 4.15 0.10 18.24
CA PHE A 50 4.25 1.00 19.39
C PHE A 50 4.62 0.30 20.70
N ASP A 51 4.68 -1.04 20.73
CA ASP A 51 5.13 -1.85 21.88
C ASP A 51 6.62 -1.68 22.21
N SER A 52 7.39 -0.97 21.37
CA SER A 52 8.71 -0.47 21.74
C SER A 52 8.59 0.75 22.67
N HIS A 53 8.01 0.55 23.86
CA HIS A 53 8.16 1.37 25.07
C HIS A 53 7.76 2.86 25.03
N ARG A 54 7.05 3.41 24.03
CA ARG A 54 6.83 4.88 23.98
C ARG A 54 5.47 5.45 23.58
N ILE A 55 4.48 4.66 23.20
CA ILE A 55 3.15 5.19 22.84
C ILE A 55 2.06 4.24 23.36
N GLU A 56 1.26 4.68 24.35
CA GLU A 56 0.37 3.84 25.19
C GLU A 56 -0.86 3.26 24.48
N SER A 57 -1.11 3.51 23.18
CA SER A 57 -2.23 2.85 22.47
C SER A 57 -2.24 3.01 20.95
N TYR A 58 -2.92 2.06 20.28
CA TYR A 58 -3.45 2.14 18.91
C TYR A 58 -3.96 3.53 18.48
N ARG A 59 -4.74 4.19 19.33
CA ARG A 59 -5.35 5.50 19.04
C ARG A 59 -4.33 6.61 18.89
N GLN A 60 -3.20 6.52 19.59
CA GLN A 60 -2.10 7.48 19.44
C GLN A 60 -1.36 7.23 18.13
N GLY A 61 -1.20 5.97 17.70
CA GLY A 61 -0.66 5.60 16.39
C GLY A 61 -1.42 6.17 15.21
N GLU A 62 -2.74 6.00 15.21
CA GLU A 62 -3.64 6.62 14.23
C GLU A 62 -3.51 8.16 14.22
N SER A 63 -3.38 8.77 15.42
CA SER A 63 -3.24 10.22 15.55
C SER A 63 -1.92 10.77 14.98
N VAL A 64 -0.87 9.95 14.91
CA VAL A 64 0.45 10.33 14.38
C VAL A 64 0.46 10.33 12.85
N LEU A 65 -0.28 9.42 12.22
CA LEU A 65 -0.35 9.34 10.76
C LEU A 65 -1.39 10.30 10.17
N LYS A 66 -2.54 10.45 10.83
CA LYS A 66 -3.68 11.24 10.31
C LYS A 66 -4.07 10.87 8.87
N SER A 67 -3.83 9.62 8.47
CA SER A 67 -4.19 9.15 7.13
C SER A 67 -5.72 9.20 6.99
N PRO A 68 -6.26 9.82 5.92
CA PRO A 68 -7.69 9.93 5.74
C PRO A 68 -8.32 8.59 5.36
N GLU A 69 -9.53 8.35 5.86
CA GLU A 69 -10.37 7.25 5.41
C GLU A 69 -10.93 7.53 4.01
N VAL A 70 -10.79 6.57 3.11
CA VAL A 70 -11.23 6.60 1.72
C VAL A 70 -11.87 5.26 1.35
N PHE A 71 -12.64 5.20 0.27
CA PHE A 71 -12.99 3.90 -0.31
C PHE A 71 -11.73 3.28 -0.93
N SER A 72 -11.27 2.20 -0.32
CA SER A 72 -9.97 1.55 -0.55
C SER A 72 -10.19 0.15 -1.09
N HIS A 73 -9.29 -0.32 -1.97
CA HIS A 73 -9.28 -1.66 -2.53
C HIS A 73 -8.97 -2.72 -1.47
N ASN A 74 -8.03 -2.40 -0.57
CA ASN A 74 -7.49 -3.20 0.55
C ASN A 74 -6.64 -4.42 0.16
N ASP A 75 -6.51 -4.67 -1.13
CA ASP A 75 -5.67 -5.72 -1.72
C ASP A 75 -5.07 -5.26 -3.06
N LEU A 76 -4.44 -4.08 -3.09
CA LEU A 76 -3.91 -3.48 -4.31
C LEU A 76 -2.57 -4.12 -4.72
N ASN A 77 -2.54 -5.45 -4.82
CA ASN A 77 -1.39 -6.20 -5.31
C ASN A 77 -1.40 -6.27 -6.86
N ARG A 78 -0.26 -6.62 -7.47
CA ARG A 78 -0.11 -6.65 -8.94
C ARG A 78 -1.06 -7.60 -9.67
N ARG A 79 -1.52 -8.67 -9.02
CA ARG A 79 -2.48 -9.62 -9.62
C ARG A 79 -3.87 -9.01 -9.75
N ASN A 80 -4.14 -7.92 -9.04
CA ASN A 80 -5.39 -7.17 -9.11
C ASN A 80 -5.27 -5.95 -10.03
N ILE A 81 -4.18 -5.86 -10.80
CA ILE A 81 -3.95 -4.78 -11.76
C ILE A 81 -3.74 -5.40 -13.15
N LEU A 82 -4.53 -4.95 -14.12
CA LEU A 82 -4.38 -5.32 -15.52
C LEU A 82 -3.86 -4.13 -16.32
N VAL A 83 -3.02 -4.41 -17.31
CA VAL A 83 -2.58 -3.45 -18.32
C VAL A 83 -2.94 -3.93 -19.72
N SER A 84 -3.33 -3.00 -20.59
CA SER A 84 -3.56 -3.32 -22.01
C SER A 84 -2.22 -3.53 -22.73
N ASN A 85 -2.16 -4.51 -23.63
CA ASN A 85 -1.09 -4.59 -24.62
C ASN A 85 -1.35 -3.53 -25.70
N GLY A 86 -0.99 -2.27 -25.42
CA GLY A 86 -0.96 -1.24 -26.44
C GLY A 86 0.30 -1.40 -27.29
N ASP A 87 0.16 -1.48 -28.62
CA ASP A 87 1.32 -1.49 -29.52
C ASP A 87 2.10 -0.15 -29.48
N ASN A 88 1.45 0.93 -28.98
CA ASN A 88 2.00 2.28 -28.77
C ASN A 88 1.44 2.91 -27.46
N ASP A 89 2.15 3.90 -26.90
CA ASP A 89 1.80 4.64 -25.67
C ASP A 89 0.37 5.22 -25.63
N GLN A 90 -0.26 5.46 -26.79
CA GLN A 90 -1.59 6.10 -26.88
C GLN A 90 -2.77 5.20 -26.46
N ASN A 91 -2.59 3.88 -26.43
CA ASN A 91 -3.64 2.91 -26.07
C ASN A 91 -3.31 2.12 -24.79
N PHE A 92 -2.31 2.57 -24.02
CA PHE A 92 -1.95 1.96 -22.75
C PHE A 92 -2.98 2.32 -21.68
N GLU A 93 -3.65 1.31 -21.13
CA GLU A 93 -4.68 1.46 -20.11
C GLU A 93 -4.34 0.59 -18.89
N VAL A 94 -4.71 1.09 -17.71
CA VAL A 94 -4.60 0.37 -16.43
C VAL A 94 -6.00 0.15 -15.86
N PHE A 95 -6.25 -1.06 -15.39
CA PHE A 95 -7.49 -1.47 -14.73
C PHE A 95 -7.16 -2.03 -13.35
N ILE A 96 -7.93 -1.61 -12.34
CA ILE A 96 -7.97 -2.22 -11.02
C ILE A 96 -9.19 -3.16 -11.02
N ILE A 97 -9.01 -4.40 -10.59
CA ILE A 97 -10.03 -5.45 -10.57
C ILE A 97 -10.05 -6.13 -9.19
N ASP A 98 -11.06 -6.97 -8.94
CA ASP A 98 -11.15 -7.82 -7.73
C ASP A 98 -11.37 -7.04 -6.41
N PHE A 99 -12.52 -6.37 -6.32
CA PHE A 99 -12.93 -5.49 -5.21
C PHE A 99 -13.53 -6.25 -4.01
N ASP A 100 -13.29 -7.56 -3.87
CA ASP A 100 -13.95 -8.40 -2.86
C ASP A 100 -13.63 -7.99 -1.41
N TRP A 101 -12.48 -7.34 -1.21
CA TRP A 101 -12.02 -6.82 0.08
C TRP A 101 -12.24 -5.32 0.27
N SER A 102 -12.83 -4.63 -0.71
CA SER A 102 -12.91 -3.18 -0.70
C SER A 102 -13.85 -2.63 0.37
N SER A 103 -13.38 -1.61 1.10
CA SER A 103 -14.15 -0.97 2.17
C SER A 103 -13.62 0.44 2.44
N TYR A 104 -14.25 1.17 3.36
CA TYR A 104 -13.64 2.38 3.89
C TYR A 104 -12.47 2.01 4.81
N MET A 105 -11.26 2.44 4.45
CA MET A 105 -10.02 2.26 5.18
C MET A 105 -9.08 3.44 4.92
N TYR A 106 -7.94 3.50 5.63
CA TYR A 106 -6.92 4.53 5.41
C TYR A 106 -6.31 4.44 4.01
N ARG A 107 -6.20 5.56 3.30
CA ARG A 107 -5.61 5.59 1.93
C ARG A 107 -4.21 4.98 1.86
N GLY A 108 -3.46 5.07 2.96
CA GLY A 108 -2.10 4.55 3.01
C GLY A 108 -2.04 3.04 2.83
N LEU A 109 -3.14 2.31 3.07
CA LEU A 109 -3.22 0.88 2.83
C LEU A 109 -2.99 0.49 1.38
N ASP A 110 -3.83 1.00 0.47
CA ASP A 110 -3.67 0.71 -0.95
C ASP A 110 -2.32 1.15 -1.48
N ILE A 111 -1.85 2.33 -1.05
CA ILE A 111 -0.56 2.86 -1.48
C ILE A 111 0.58 1.97 -0.96
N GLY A 112 0.52 1.53 0.30
CA GLY A 112 1.49 0.63 0.91
C GLY A 112 1.48 -0.77 0.27
N ASP A 113 0.29 -1.33 0.03
CA ASP A 113 0.09 -2.63 -0.62
C ASP A 113 0.66 -2.66 -2.04
N TYR A 114 0.52 -1.55 -2.77
CA TYR A 114 1.18 -1.40 -4.06
C TYR A 114 2.70 -1.46 -3.92
N PHE A 115 3.28 -0.68 -3.00
CA PHE A 115 4.73 -0.59 -2.85
C PHE A 115 5.40 -1.82 -2.23
N ILE A 116 4.69 -2.65 -1.45
CA ILE A 116 5.26 -3.94 -1.02
C ILE A 116 5.55 -4.83 -2.22
N ASN A 117 4.78 -4.75 -3.31
CA ASN A 117 4.99 -5.57 -4.50
C ASN A 117 5.97 -4.94 -5.50
N TRP A 118 6.47 -3.73 -5.23
CA TRP A 118 7.30 -2.96 -6.17
C TRP A 118 8.60 -3.70 -6.54
N CYS A 119 8.88 -3.76 -7.85
CA CYS A 119 9.95 -4.54 -8.49
C CYS A 119 10.21 -5.97 -7.97
N GLN A 120 9.28 -6.59 -7.22
CA GLN A 120 9.44 -7.97 -6.75
C GLN A 120 9.30 -8.97 -7.91
N THR A 121 10.18 -9.98 -7.94
CA THR A 121 10.08 -11.13 -8.84
C THR A 121 10.24 -12.43 -8.04
N GLY A 122 9.32 -13.38 -8.23
CA GLY A 122 9.38 -14.67 -7.54
C GLY A 122 9.12 -14.59 -6.03
N THR A 123 9.96 -15.26 -5.24
CA THR A 123 9.85 -15.34 -3.77
C THR A 123 10.71 -14.31 -3.04
N ASP A 124 11.29 -13.32 -3.73
CA ASP A 124 12.08 -12.29 -3.06
C ASP A 124 11.17 -11.22 -2.47
N PHE A 125 10.82 -11.42 -1.19
CA PHE A 125 9.88 -10.56 -0.48
C PHE A 125 10.47 -9.24 0.00
N GLY A 126 11.68 -8.83 -0.43
CA GLY A 126 11.97 -7.41 -0.67
C GLY A 126 12.34 -6.49 0.51
N ALA A 127 13.21 -6.90 1.44
CA ALA A 127 13.84 -5.91 2.35
C ALA A 127 14.77 -4.95 1.60
N ASN A 128 15.54 -5.49 0.64
CA ASN A 128 16.50 -4.73 -0.17
C ASN A 128 15.85 -4.09 -1.42
N ASN A 129 14.65 -4.51 -1.80
CA ASN A 129 13.95 -4.08 -3.01
C ASN A 129 12.73 -3.19 -2.74
N PHE A 130 12.42 -2.88 -1.47
CA PHE A 130 11.41 -1.88 -1.15
C PHE A 130 11.83 -0.50 -1.70
N PRO A 131 10.94 0.21 -2.42
CA PRO A 131 11.31 1.39 -3.19
C PRO A 131 11.87 2.48 -2.29
N THR A 132 12.84 3.21 -2.84
CA THR A 132 13.37 4.45 -2.28
C THR A 132 12.36 5.58 -2.48
N ASP A 133 12.46 6.65 -1.70
CA ASP A 133 11.55 7.80 -1.80
C ASP A 133 11.52 8.37 -3.22
N PRO A 134 12.66 8.57 -3.92
CA PRO A 134 12.65 8.99 -5.32
C PRO A 134 11.87 8.06 -6.26
N GLN A 135 11.88 6.75 -6.02
CA GLN A 135 11.09 5.80 -6.80
C GLN A 135 9.59 5.91 -6.48
N MET A 136 9.22 6.19 -5.23
CA MET A 136 7.83 6.38 -4.82
C MET A 136 7.24 7.70 -5.35
N TYR A 137 8.07 8.74 -5.56
CA TYR A 137 7.60 10.07 -5.97
C TYR A 137 6.79 10.06 -7.26
N ALA A 138 7.15 9.25 -8.26
CA ALA A 138 6.43 9.20 -9.53
C ALA A 138 4.95 8.84 -9.34
N PHE A 139 4.66 7.83 -8.51
CA PHE A 139 3.30 7.43 -8.16
C PHE A 139 2.62 8.51 -7.30
N ILE A 140 3.30 8.96 -6.24
CA ILE A 140 2.71 9.88 -5.26
C ILE A 140 2.38 11.25 -5.88
N ASP A 141 3.25 11.76 -6.73
CA ASP A 141 3.02 13.02 -7.45
C ASP A 141 1.85 12.92 -8.42
N ALA A 142 1.77 11.82 -9.18
CA ALA A 142 0.65 11.57 -10.07
C ALA A 142 -0.68 11.44 -9.29
N TYR A 143 -0.65 10.77 -8.14
CA TYR A 143 -1.80 10.63 -7.25
C TYR A 143 -2.25 12.00 -6.70
N ILE A 144 -1.33 12.82 -6.18
CA ILE A 144 -1.63 14.17 -5.68
C ILE A 144 -2.17 15.07 -6.80
N ALA A 145 -1.57 15.02 -8.00
CA ALA A 145 -2.01 15.81 -9.14
C ALA A 145 -3.44 15.45 -9.55
N GLU A 146 -3.78 14.15 -9.62
CA GLU A 146 -5.13 13.72 -9.93
C GLU A 146 -6.13 14.11 -8.83
N MET A 147 -5.77 13.94 -7.56
CA MET A 147 -6.62 14.37 -6.43
C MET A 147 -6.86 15.89 -6.43
N ASN A 148 -5.86 16.70 -6.80
CA ASN A 148 -6.03 18.13 -7.00
C ASN A 148 -7.01 18.44 -8.13
N ALA A 149 -6.88 17.77 -9.27
CA ALA A 149 -7.80 17.94 -10.39
C ALA A 149 -9.25 17.58 -10.02
N LEU A 150 -9.45 16.57 -9.16
CA LEU A 150 -10.75 16.13 -8.67
C LEU A 150 -11.34 17.01 -7.54
N SER A 151 -10.57 17.97 -7.02
CA SER A 151 -10.94 18.76 -5.82
C SER A 151 -10.78 20.27 -6.02
N ASP A 152 -10.89 20.75 -7.25
CA ASP A 152 -10.72 22.17 -7.59
C ASP A 152 -9.41 22.78 -7.04
N ASN A 153 -8.32 21.98 -7.10
CA ASN A 153 -6.99 22.33 -6.60
C ASN A 153 -6.94 22.64 -5.09
N THR A 154 -7.80 22.01 -4.29
CA THR A 154 -7.81 22.17 -2.82
C THR A 154 -7.09 21.06 -2.06
N TYR A 155 -6.91 19.88 -2.66
CA TYR A 155 -6.31 18.71 -2.01
C TYR A 155 -4.90 18.99 -1.47
N ALA A 156 -3.96 19.45 -2.30
CA ALA A 156 -2.57 19.71 -1.90
C ALA A 156 -2.39 20.94 -1.00
N LYS A 157 -3.43 21.76 -0.80
CA LYS A 157 -3.39 22.87 0.17
C LYS A 157 -3.47 22.37 1.61
N GLN A 158 -3.92 21.14 1.82
CA GLN A 158 -3.99 20.53 3.14
C GLN A 158 -2.63 19.89 3.45
N GLY A 159 -1.99 20.29 4.55
CA GLY A 159 -0.65 19.80 4.91
C GLY A 159 -0.55 18.28 5.04
N ILE A 160 -1.64 17.61 5.41
CA ILE A 160 -1.74 16.14 5.46
C ILE A 160 -1.60 15.46 4.09
N ASN A 161 -1.64 16.23 2.99
CA ASN A 161 -1.57 15.73 1.61
C ASN A 161 -0.23 16.06 0.95
N SER A 162 0.80 16.42 1.72
CA SER A 162 2.14 16.63 1.19
C SER A 162 2.75 15.31 0.69
N ARG A 163 3.72 15.43 -0.22
CA ARG A 163 4.47 14.27 -0.74
C ARG A 163 5.13 13.49 0.40
N GLU A 164 5.74 14.20 1.35
CA GLU A 164 6.44 13.63 2.49
C GLU A 164 5.47 12.85 3.39
N THR A 165 4.28 13.38 3.63
CA THR A 165 3.25 12.68 4.42
C THR A 165 2.78 11.43 3.71
N LEU A 166 2.52 11.48 2.39
CA LEU A 166 2.09 10.29 1.64
C LEU A 166 3.18 9.22 1.56
N VAL A 167 4.47 9.60 1.42
CA VAL A 167 5.59 8.64 1.49
C VAL A 167 5.65 7.97 2.85
N LYS A 168 5.54 8.77 3.92
CA LYS A 168 5.52 8.25 5.30
C LYS A 168 4.37 7.28 5.52
N GLU A 169 3.16 7.65 5.12
CA GLU A 169 1.98 6.77 5.18
C GLU A 169 2.24 5.46 4.43
N ALA A 170 2.66 5.54 3.16
CA ALA A 170 2.93 4.39 2.32
C ALA A 170 3.92 3.40 2.95
N LYS A 171 5.03 3.91 3.52
CA LYS A 171 6.03 3.10 4.23
C LYS A 171 5.45 2.42 5.46
N ILE A 172 4.69 3.15 6.27
CA ILE A 172 4.12 2.60 7.51
C ILE A 172 3.05 1.55 7.20
N PHE A 173 2.16 1.84 6.25
CA PHE A 173 1.12 0.89 5.84
C PHE A 173 1.67 -0.28 5.02
N ALA A 174 2.84 -0.16 4.39
CA ALA A 174 3.54 -1.30 3.81
C ALA A 174 3.92 -2.35 4.87
N LEU A 175 4.29 -1.94 6.09
CA LEU A 175 4.48 -2.88 7.20
C LEU A 175 3.21 -3.65 7.53
N MET A 176 2.05 -2.99 7.45
CA MET A 176 0.77 -3.66 7.60
C MET A 176 0.50 -4.64 6.45
N GLY A 177 0.83 -4.27 5.22
CA GLY A 177 0.82 -5.18 4.07
C GLY A 177 1.57 -6.48 4.36
N TYR A 178 2.80 -6.39 4.87
CA TYR A 178 3.57 -7.58 5.26
C TYR A 178 2.91 -8.43 6.36
N ILE A 179 2.27 -7.81 7.35
CA ILE A 179 1.53 -8.57 8.38
C ILE A 179 0.31 -9.28 7.78
N LYS A 180 -0.46 -8.63 6.90
CA LYS A 180 -1.59 -9.28 6.18
C LYS A 180 -1.12 -10.50 5.38
N GLU A 181 0.02 -10.39 4.70
CA GLU A 181 0.60 -11.49 3.95
C GLU A 181 1.06 -12.65 4.86
N LEU A 182 1.54 -12.35 6.07
CA LEU A 182 1.86 -13.38 7.08
C LEU A 182 0.60 -14.06 7.62
N GLU A 183 -0.45 -13.30 7.90
CA GLU A 183 -1.76 -13.84 8.28
C GLU A 183 -2.29 -14.80 7.21
N HIS A 184 -2.14 -14.45 5.93
CA HIS A 184 -2.49 -15.35 4.83
C HIS A 184 -1.65 -16.64 4.85
N CYS A 185 -0.34 -16.55 5.10
CA CYS A 185 0.50 -17.75 5.23
C CYS A 185 0.04 -18.66 6.38
N PHE A 186 -0.32 -18.09 7.54
CA PHE A 186 -0.86 -18.86 8.65
C PHE A 186 -2.21 -19.50 8.32
N TYR A 187 -3.08 -18.81 7.59
CA TYR A 187 -4.33 -19.38 7.10
C TYR A 187 -4.07 -20.59 6.18
N GLU A 188 -3.16 -20.47 5.21
CA GLU A 188 -2.79 -21.58 4.32
C GLU A 188 -2.26 -22.80 5.10
N VAL A 189 -1.49 -22.58 6.16
CA VAL A 189 -0.95 -23.65 7.01
C VAL A 189 -2.02 -24.29 7.88
N PHE A 190 -2.69 -23.49 8.72
CA PHE A 190 -3.56 -24.00 9.77
C PHE A 190 -4.96 -24.38 9.27
N VAL A 191 -5.42 -23.77 8.17
CA VAL A 191 -6.75 -24.04 7.61
C VAL A 191 -6.68 -24.97 6.41
N LYS A 192 -5.71 -24.77 5.52
CA LYS A 192 -5.58 -25.59 4.28
C LYS A 192 -4.55 -26.71 4.38
N GLY A 193 -3.75 -26.77 5.45
CA GLY A 193 -2.72 -27.79 5.61
C GLY A 193 -1.53 -27.64 4.64
N ASN A 194 -1.37 -26.48 4.00
CA ASN A 194 -0.31 -26.21 3.04
C ASN A 194 1.00 -25.86 3.77
N MET A 195 1.75 -26.88 4.20
CA MET A 195 2.99 -26.69 4.96
C MET A 195 4.13 -26.06 4.14
N GLU A 196 4.08 -26.12 2.80
CA GLU A 196 5.15 -25.59 1.93
C GLU A 196 5.30 -24.07 2.04
N ILE A 197 4.22 -23.36 2.41
CA ILE A 197 4.24 -21.90 2.55
C ILE A 197 4.99 -21.41 3.80
N MET A 198 5.36 -22.29 4.74
CA MET A 198 6.06 -21.90 5.97
C MET A 198 7.41 -21.23 5.70
N ALA A 199 8.15 -21.69 4.69
CA ALA A 199 9.40 -21.04 4.28
C ALA A 199 9.17 -19.60 3.77
N THR A 200 8.05 -19.40 3.06
CA THR A 200 7.60 -18.08 2.62
C THR A 200 7.20 -17.21 3.81
N ALA A 201 6.49 -17.76 4.80
CA ALA A 201 6.13 -17.03 6.02
C ALA A 201 7.37 -16.55 6.79
N GLU A 202 8.37 -17.42 6.98
CA GLU A 202 9.63 -17.05 7.65
C GLU A 202 10.35 -15.91 6.91
N GLN A 203 10.45 -16.02 5.58
CA GLN A 203 11.09 -15.01 4.76
C GLN A 203 10.37 -13.66 4.84
N ARG A 204 9.03 -13.65 4.73
CA ARG A 204 8.21 -12.44 4.87
C ARG A 204 8.39 -11.80 6.25
N PHE A 205 8.46 -12.60 7.31
CA PHE A 205 8.67 -12.09 8.66
C PHE A 205 10.06 -11.49 8.85
N LYS A 206 11.09 -12.07 8.21
CA LYS A 206 12.43 -11.48 8.20
C LYS A 206 12.43 -10.12 7.50
N VAL A 207 11.83 -10.03 6.31
CA VAL A 207 11.74 -8.76 5.57
C VAL A 207 10.98 -7.71 6.37
N TYR A 208 9.84 -8.09 6.96
CA TYR A 208 9.06 -7.22 7.82
C TYR A 208 9.95 -6.58 8.92
N LYS A 209 10.76 -7.38 9.63
CA LYS A 209 11.65 -6.89 10.69
C LYS A 209 12.74 -5.95 10.16
N ASP A 210 13.34 -6.27 9.02
CA ASP A 210 14.38 -5.45 8.40
C ASP A 210 13.80 -4.09 7.95
N LEU A 211 12.64 -4.10 7.28
CA LEU A 211 11.96 -2.89 6.83
C LEU A 211 11.44 -2.06 8.00
N LYS A 212 10.87 -2.69 9.04
CA LYS A 212 10.47 -2.03 10.29
C LYS A 212 11.63 -1.26 10.89
N THR A 213 12.77 -1.92 11.06
CA THR A 213 13.98 -1.30 11.62
C THR A 213 14.44 -0.11 10.78
N ARG A 214 14.46 -0.24 9.44
CA ARG A 214 14.81 0.85 8.52
C ARG A 214 13.88 2.05 8.66
N ILE A 215 12.57 1.81 8.66
CA ILE A 215 11.55 2.88 8.75
C ILE A 215 11.58 3.57 10.11
N LEU A 216 11.70 2.83 11.21
CA LEU A 216 11.79 3.40 12.56
C LEU A 216 13.00 4.31 12.72
N ASN A 217 14.13 3.96 12.10
CA ASN A 217 15.33 4.79 12.13
C ASN A 217 15.22 6.05 11.25
N GLU A 218 14.31 6.08 10.29
CA GLU A 218 14.15 7.19 9.36
C GLU A 218 13.37 8.36 9.97
N PHE A 219 12.33 8.06 10.75
CA PHE A 219 11.41 9.06 11.30
C PHE A 219 11.74 9.36 12.76
N LYS A 220 12.28 10.57 13.00
CA LYS A 220 12.72 11.03 14.32
C LYS A 220 11.61 11.02 15.36
N GLU A 221 10.35 11.21 14.97
CA GLU A 221 9.20 11.11 15.86
C GLU A 221 8.98 9.70 16.44
N PHE A 222 9.67 8.68 15.92
CA PHE A 222 9.64 7.31 16.42
C PHE A 222 10.95 6.90 17.12
N GLN A 223 11.91 7.81 17.30
CA GLN A 223 13.15 7.62 18.09
C GLN A 223 12.96 8.10 19.53
#